data_AF-A0A6J4PD51-F1
#
_entry.id   AF-A0A6J4PD51-F1
#
_cell.length_a   1.000
_cell.length_b   1.000
_cell.length_c   1.000
_cell.angle_alpha   90.00
_cell.angle_beta   90.00
_cell.angle_gamma   90.00
#
_symmetry.space_group_name_H-M   'P 1'
#
loop_
_entity.id
_entity.type
_entity.pdbx_description
1 polymer ?
#
loop_
_entity_poly.entity_id
_entity_poly.type
_entity_poly.pdbx_seq_one_letter_code
_entity_poly.pdbx_strand_id
1 'polypeptide(L)'
;RNTNTQDTESIPAQAAVAGLARQQMAALADNASAVFRASEVIQQVQLQAAQRVALLHQQTAEKLREVSSPGDLFGIQSNLMLSGWQETAQYCQELTAAGMKLQSELLGRVGQQQGQASAMGSTPFNPLQAWQNVFTAPLRAATPA
;
A
#
# COMPACT_ATOMS: atom_id res chain seq x y z
N ARG A 1 -44.15 -42.72 -9.78
CA ARG A 1 -42.94 -43.17 -9.03
C ARG A 1 -41.87 -43.40 -10.10
N ASN A 2 -40.79 -42.62 -10.27
CA ASN A 2 -40.07 -41.76 -9.35
C ASN A 2 -39.70 -40.41 -10.00
N THR A 3 -39.47 -39.45 -9.11
CA THR A 3 -39.22 -38.03 -9.29
C THR A 3 -37.87 -37.73 -9.92
N ASN A 4 -37.90 -36.79 -10.87
CA ASN A 4 -36.78 -35.96 -11.30
C ASN A 4 -36.17 -35.25 -10.07
N THR A 5 -34.94 -35.62 -9.70
CA THR A 5 -34.15 -34.96 -8.64
C THR A 5 -32.71 -34.80 -9.14
N GLN A 6 -32.52 -34.02 -10.20
CA GLN A 6 -31.17 -33.64 -10.64
C GLN A 6 -30.97 -32.13 -10.86
N ASP A 7 -32.03 -31.30 -10.82
CA ASP A 7 -31.91 -29.87 -11.14
C ASP A 7 -31.67 -28.93 -9.93
N THR A 8 -31.67 -29.44 -8.70
CA THR A 8 -31.61 -28.59 -7.49
C THR A 8 -30.19 -28.35 -6.95
N GLU A 9 -29.19 -29.17 -7.30
CA GLU A 9 -27.83 -29.08 -6.72
C GLU A 9 -26.84 -28.20 -7.50
N SER A 10 -27.14 -27.80 -8.74
CA SER A 10 -26.24 -26.98 -9.57
C SER A 10 -26.33 -25.47 -9.29
N ILE A 11 -27.54 -24.96 -9.02
CA ILE A 11 -27.80 -23.54 -8.71
C ILE A 11 -27.09 -23.05 -7.42
N PRO A 12 -27.05 -23.81 -6.30
CA PRO A 12 -26.34 -23.41 -5.09
C PRO A 12 -24.83 -23.28 -5.30
N ALA A 13 -24.25 -24.18 -6.11
CA ALA A 13 -22.82 -24.17 -6.42
C ALA A 13 -22.44 -22.97 -7.31
N GLN A 14 -23.22 -22.64 -8.35
CA GLN A 14 -22.99 -21.44 -9.17
C GLN A 14 -23.17 -20.14 -8.37
N ALA A 15 -24.19 -20.05 -7.52
CA ALA A 15 -24.43 -18.87 -6.68
C ALA A 15 -23.33 -18.68 -5.63
N ALA A 16 -22.80 -19.77 -5.05
CA ALA A 16 -21.66 -19.74 -4.14
C ALA A 16 -20.36 -19.27 -4.83
N VAL A 17 -20.10 -19.75 -6.05
CA VAL A 17 -18.94 -19.31 -6.86
C VAL A 17 -19.06 -17.83 -7.23
N ALA A 18 -20.25 -17.36 -7.62
CA ALA A 18 -20.50 -15.95 -7.92
C ALA A 18 -20.43 -15.05 -6.67
N GLY A 19 -20.80 -15.56 -5.49
CA GLY A 19 -20.61 -14.90 -4.21
C GLY A 19 -19.14 -14.75 -3.85
N LEU A 20 -18.36 -15.83 -4.00
CA LEU A 20 -16.93 -15.86 -3.76
C LEU A 20 -16.18 -14.90 -4.70
N ALA A 21 -16.52 -14.87 -5.99
CA ALA A 21 -15.92 -13.96 -6.96
C ALA A 21 -16.18 -12.48 -6.60
N ARG A 22 -17.39 -12.14 -6.13
CA ARG A 22 -17.71 -10.80 -5.64
C ARG A 22 -16.93 -10.43 -4.39
N GLN A 23 -16.77 -11.37 -3.45
CA GLN A 23 -15.95 -11.14 -2.25
C GLN A 23 -14.46 -10.94 -2.60
N GLN A 24 -13.93 -11.69 -3.56
CA GLN A 24 -12.55 -11.49 -4.03
C GLN A 24 -12.34 -10.14 -4.73
N MET A 25 -13.31 -9.67 -5.52
CA MET A 25 -13.25 -8.34 -6.13
C MET A 25 -13.34 -7.22 -5.07
N ALA A 26 -14.20 -7.37 -4.07
CA ALA A 26 -14.28 -6.43 -2.95
C ALA A 26 -12.96 -6.37 -2.16
N ALA A 27 -12.38 -7.53 -1.87
CA ALA A 27 -11.06 -7.67 -1.25
C ALA A 27 -9.95 -6.95 -2.03
N LEU A 28 -9.92 -7.08 -3.36
CA LEU A 28 -8.96 -6.40 -4.22
C LEU A 28 -9.15 -4.88 -4.18
N ALA A 29 -10.39 -4.40 -4.26
CA ALA A 29 -10.71 -2.98 -4.17
C ALA A 29 -10.30 -2.37 -2.82
N ASP A 30 -10.55 -3.08 -1.73
CA ASP A 30 -10.14 -2.65 -0.38
C ASP A 30 -8.62 -2.60 -0.23
N ASN A 31 -7.90 -3.58 -0.78
CA ASN A 31 -6.44 -3.60 -0.77
C ASN A 31 -5.86 -2.46 -1.62
N ALA A 32 -6.41 -2.20 -2.81
CA ALA A 32 -6.01 -1.07 -3.64
C ALA A 32 -6.23 0.26 -2.92
N SER A 33 -7.37 0.42 -2.23
CA SER A 33 -7.67 1.60 -1.41
C SER A 33 -6.62 1.82 -0.30
N ALA A 34 -6.20 0.75 0.39
CA ALA A 34 -5.15 0.83 1.41
C ALA A 34 -3.80 1.28 0.82
N VAL A 35 -3.44 0.74 -0.35
CA VAL A 35 -2.22 1.13 -1.07
C VAL A 35 -2.26 2.60 -1.47
N PHE A 36 -3.37 3.08 -2.03
CA PHE A 36 -3.50 4.49 -2.40
C PHE A 36 -3.41 5.42 -1.19
N ARG A 37 -4.03 5.07 -0.06
CA ARG A 37 -3.89 5.84 1.19
C ARG A 37 -2.46 5.86 1.72
N ALA A 38 -1.75 4.74 1.66
CA ALA A 38 -0.35 4.72 2.04
C ALA A 38 0.51 5.58 1.09
N SER A 39 0.21 5.58 -0.21
CA SER A 39 0.91 6.43 -1.19
C SER A 39 0.69 7.92 -0.91
N GLU A 40 -0.51 8.31 -0.47
CA GLU A 40 -0.82 9.68 -0.05
C GLU A 40 0.02 10.07 1.18
N VAL A 41 0.09 9.21 2.19
CA VAL A 41 0.92 9.46 3.39
C VAL A 41 2.40 9.63 3.02
N ILE A 42 2.92 8.80 2.11
CA ILE A 42 4.31 8.93 1.64
C ILE A 42 4.52 10.26 0.90
N GLN A 43 3.58 10.66 0.03
CA GLN A 43 3.65 11.95 -0.64
C GLN A 43 3.64 13.13 0.35
N GLN A 44 2.84 13.05 1.42
CA GLN A 44 2.80 14.06 2.46
C GLN A 44 4.13 14.16 3.21
N VAL A 45 4.73 13.02 3.59
CA VAL A 45 6.06 12.96 4.21
C VAL A 45 7.12 13.63 3.32
N GLN A 46 7.10 13.32 2.03
CA GLN A 46 8.02 13.93 1.05
C GLN A 46 7.83 15.45 0.95
N LEU A 47 6.59 15.92 0.89
CA LEU A 47 6.28 17.35 0.81
C LEU A 47 6.74 18.09 2.08
N GLN A 48 6.48 17.51 3.25
CA GLN A 48 6.89 18.09 4.54
C GLN A 48 8.42 18.15 4.67
N ALA A 49 9.12 17.10 4.26
CA ALA A 49 10.58 17.10 4.21
C ALA A 49 11.11 18.19 3.27
N ALA A 50 10.58 18.29 2.05
CA ALA A 50 11.01 19.34 1.10
C ALA A 50 10.81 20.76 1.66
N GLN A 51 9.71 21.01 2.36
CA GLN A 51 9.43 22.31 3.00
C GLN A 51 10.40 22.61 4.16
N ARG A 52 10.70 21.61 5.01
CA ARG A 52 11.67 21.73 6.11
C ARG A 52 13.07 22.05 5.58
N VAL A 53 13.57 21.30 4.59
CA VAL A 53 14.87 21.57 3.93
C VAL A 53 14.91 22.98 3.34
N ALA A 54 13.84 23.40 2.64
CA ALA A 54 13.79 24.71 2.00
C ALA A 54 13.86 25.84 3.04
N LEU A 55 13.14 25.72 4.15
CA LEU A 55 13.17 26.67 5.25
C LEU A 55 14.55 26.73 5.90
N LEU A 56 15.18 25.59 6.16
CA LEU A 56 16.53 25.49 6.72
C LEU A 56 17.56 26.23 5.85
N HIS A 57 17.46 26.08 4.52
CA HIS A 57 18.35 26.77 3.59
C HIS A 57 18.04 28.26 3.50
N GLN A 58 16.77 28.68 3.55
CA GLN A 58 16.40 30.10 3.61
C GLN A 58 16.98 30.78 4.85
N GLN A 59 16.78 30.19 6.03
CA GLN A 59 17.34 30.71 7.29
C GLN A 59 18.86 30.75 7.28
N THR A 60 19.49 29.72 6.69
CA THR A 60 20.94 29.71 6.52
C THR A 60 21.41 30.83 5.58
N ALA A 61 20.71 31.04 4.46
CA ALA A 61 21.03 32.13 3.52
C ALA A 61 20.86 33.52 4.15
N GLU A 62 19.85 33.72 5.00
CA GLU A 62 19.66 34.94 5.78
C GLU A 62 20.82 35.16 6.74
N LYS A 63 21.17 34.15 7.55
CA LYS A 63 22.33 34.21 8.46
C LYS A 63 23.61 34.55 7.72
N LEU A 64 23.87 33.88 6.59
CA LEU A 64 25.07 34.10 5.76
C LEU A 64 25.20 35.54 5.24
N ARG A 65 24.10 36.28 5.04
CA ARG A 65 24.13 37.69 4.62
C ARG A 65 24.52 38.66 5.74
N GLU A 66 24.35 38.25 6.99
CA GLU A 66 24.59 39.09 8.18
C GLU A 66 25.98 38.88 8.79
N VAL A 67 26.62 37.74 8.51
CA VAL A 67 27.94 37.41 9.06
C VAL A 67 29.08 38.10 8.32
N SER A 68 30.05 38.58 9.09
CA SER A 68 31.25 39.26 8.60
C SER A 68 32.55 38.55 9.00
N SER A 69 32.48 37.48 9.80
CA SER A 69 33.65 36.72 10.26
C SER A 69 33.74 35.32 9.62
N PRO A 70 34.94 34.86 9.22
CA PRO A 70 35.13 33.52 8.66
C PRO A 70 34.82 32.37 9.63
N GLY A 71 35.02 32.58 10.95
CA GLY A 71 34.75 31.55 11.96
C GLY A 71 33.25 31.23 12.08
N ASP A 72 32.43 32.27 11.99
CA ASP A 72 30.98 32.13 12.06
C ASP A 72 30.40 31.47 10.79
N LEU A 73 31.03 31.68 9.63
CA LEU A 73 30.69 30.96 8.38
C LEU A 73 30.86 29.45 8.53
N PHE A 74 31.98 29.00 9.12
CA PHE A 74 32.22 27.58 9.39
C PHE A 74 31.18 27.02 10.37
N GLY A 75 30.85 27.77 11.43
CA GLY A 75 29.80 27.38 12.37
C GLY A 75 28.45 27.19 11.70
N ILE A 76 28.06 28.10 10.81
CA ILE A 76 26.78 28.02 10.07
C ILE A 76 26.77 26.81 9.12
N GLN A 77 27.86 26.58 8.38
CA GLN A 77 27.97 25.43 7.46
C GLN A 77 27.93 24.08 8.20
N SER A 78 28.64 23.96 9.32
CA SER A 78 28.61 22.74 10.14
C SER A 78 27.21 22.48 10.70
N ASN A 79 26.50 23.53 11.15
CA ASN A 79 25.11 23.40 11.60
C ASN A 79 24.16 23.01 10.47
N LEU A 80 24.34 23.55 9.26
CA LEU A 80 23.54 23.17 8.10
C LEU A 80 23.72 21.69 7.76
N MET A 81 24.96 21.20 7.73
CA MET A 81 25.22 19.77 7.49
C MET A 81 24.60 18.88 8.56
N LEU A 82 24.76 19.22 9.85
CA LEU A 82 24.18 18.44 10.94
C LEU A 82 22.65 18.41 10.87
N SER A 83 22.05 19.56 10.56
CA SER A 83 20.60 19.69 10.42
C SER A 83 20.08 18.87 9.24
N GLY A 84 20.76 18.91 8.09
CA GLY A 84 20.41 18.09 6.92
C GLY A 84 20.54 16.58 7.18
N TRP A 85 21.53 16.16 7.97
CA TRP A 85 21.66 14.77 8.39
C TRP A 85 20.51 14.32 9.30
N GLN A 86 20.15 15.14 10.30
CA GLN A 86 19.03 14.87 11.19
C GLN A 86 17.71 14.78 10.43
N GLU A 87 17.50 15.68 9.47
CA GLU A 87 16.31 15.69 8.63
C GLU A 87 16.23 14.45 7.73
N THR A 88 17.35 14.01 7.17
CA THR A 88 17.42 12.75 6.41
C THR A 88 17.07 11.55 7.28
N ALA A 89 17.57 11.51 8.52
CA ALA A 89 17.24 10.45 9.46
C ALA A 89 15.75 10.44 9.83
N GLN A 90 15.15 11.61 10.08
CA GLN A 90 13.71 11.76 10.32
C GLN A 90 12.89 11.30 9.12
N TYR A 91 13.26 11.73 7.92
CA TYR A 91 12.59 11.31 6.69
C TYR A 91 12.63 9.78 6.49
N CYS A 92 13.78 9.13 6.71
CA CYS A 92 13.88 7.67 6.64
C CYS A 92 13.01 6.95 7.68
N GLN A 93 12.91 7.50 8.89
CA GLN A 93 12.03 6.97 9.95
C GLN A 93 10.55 7.10 9.57
N GLU A 94 10.13 8.27 9.07
CA GLU A 94 8.76 8.54 8.62
C GLU A 94 8.38 7.61 7.45
N LEU A 95 9.29 7.39 6.50
CA LEU A 95 9.08 6.48 5.38
C LEU A 95 8.94 5.01 5.84
N THR A 96 9.80 4.59 6.77
CA THR A 96 9.77 3.24 7.34
C THR A 96 8.47 3.00 8.11
N ALA A 97 8.04 3.98 8.91
CA ALA A 97 6.78 3.91 9.65
C ALA A 97 5.56 3.83 8.72
N ALA A 98 5.54 4.62 7.65
CA ALA A 98 4.49 4.55 6.62
C ALA A 98 4.47 3.18 5.92
N GLY A 99 5.64 2.62 5.61
CA GLY A 99 5.79 1.28 5.04
C GLY A 99 5.30 0.16 5.97
N MET A 100 5.66 0.22 7.26
CA MET A 100 5.20 -0.75 8.27
C MET A 100 3.69 -0.69 8.48
N LYS A 101 3.09 0.51 8.45
CA LYS A 101 1.65 0.68 8.53
C LYS A 101 0.93 0.06 7.33
N LEU A 102 1.47 0.23 6.12
CA LEU A 102 0.94 -0.44 4.93
C LEU A 102 1.03 -1.97 5.07
N GLN A 103 2.18 -2.50 5.51
CA GLN A 103 2.34 -3.93 5.71
C GLN A 103 1.37 -4.49 6.76
N SER A 104 1.16 -3.80 7.89
CA SER A 104 0.23 -4.25 8.93
C SER A 104 -1.23 -4.19 8.48
N GLU A 105 -1.62 -3.14 7.73
CA GLU A 105 -2.96 -3.05 7.15
C GLU A 105 -3.20 -4.17 6.12
N LEU A 106 -2.20 -4.51 5.30
CA LEU A 106 -2.31 -5.61 4.34
C LEU A 106 -2.31 -6.99 5.03
N LEU A 107 -1.40 -7.24 5.99
CA LEU A 107 -1.34 -8.52 6.72
C LEU A 107 -2.59 -8.76 7.56
N GLY A 108 -3.10 -7.72 8.24
CA GLY A 108 -4.33 -7.81 9.03
C GLY A 108 -5.54 -8.21 8.17
N ARG A 109 -5.60 -7.72 6.93
CA ARG A 109 -6.66 -8.05 5.96
C ARG A 109 -6.49 -9.44 5.36
N VAL A 110 -5.26 -9.86 5.04
CA VAL A 110 -4.97 -11.23 4.61
C VAL A 110 -5.32 -12.24 5.70
N GLY A 111 -5.03 -11.95 6.97
CA GLY A 111 -5.41 -12.80 8.10
C GLY A 111 -6.94 -12.95 8.27
N GLN A 112 -7.69 -11.86 8.07
CA GLN A 112 -9.17 -11.92 8.09
C GLN A 112 -9.75 -12.69 6.90
N GLN A 113 -9.17 -12.52 5.71
CA GLN A 113 -9.55 -13.29 4.52
C GLN A 113 -9.21 -14.76 4.64
N GLN A 114 -8.04 -15.10 5.20
CA GLN A 114 -7.62 -16.48 5.38
C GLN A 114 -8.42 -17.20 6.45
N GLY A 115 -8.88 -16.50 7.50
CA GLY A 115 -9.84 -17.05 8.47
C GLY A 115 -11.19 -17.42 7.84
N GLN A 116 -11.70 -16.59 6.92
CA GLN A 116 -12.91 -16.91 6.14
C GLN A 116 -12.67 -18.00 5.08
N ALA A 117 -11.53 -17.98 4.39
CA ALA A 117 -11.16 -18.96 3.37
C ALA A 117 -10.90 -20.35 3.96
N SER A 118 -10.31 -20.43 5.16
CA SER A 118 -10.03 -21.68 5.88
C SER A 118 -11.30 -22.28 6.48
N ALA A 119 -12.28 -21.46 6.90
CA ALA A 119 -13.61 -21.94 7.26
C ALA A 119 -14.38 -22.53 6.06
N MET A 120 -14.01 -22.14 4.83
CA MET A 120 -14.59 -22.63 3.57
C MET A 120 -13.73 -23.67 2.83
N GLY A 121 -12.59 -24.11 3.40
CA GLY A 121 -11.72 -25.12 2.77
C GLY A 121 -10.99 -24.67 1.49
N SER A 122 -10.73 -23.37 1.33
CA SER A 122 -10.11 -22.80 0.12
C SER A 122 -8.64 -22.42 0.33
N THR A 123 -7.84 -22.56 -0.73
CA THR A 123 -6.39 -22.31 -0.78
C THR A 123 -6.00 -20.87 -0.41
N PRO A 124 -4.77 -20.64 0.11
CA PRO A 124 -4.31 -19.31 0.50
C PRO A 124 -4.39 -18.31 -0.66
N PHE A 125 -4.95 -17.13 -0.38
CA PHE A 125 -5.21 -16.09 -1.37
C PHE A 125 -3.91 -15.48 -1.90
N ASN A 126 -3.63 -15.69 -3.19
CA ASN A 126 -2.57 -14.99 -3.92
C ASN A 126 -3.23 -13.91 -4.81
N PRO A 127 -3.10 -12.61 -4.47
CA PRO A 127 -3.81 -11.54 -5.17
C PRO A 127 -3.41 -11.40 -6.64
N LEU A 128 -2.15 -11.71 -7.00
CA LEU A 128 -1.69 -11.65 -8.39
C LEU A 128 -2.33 -12.76 -9.23
N GLN A 129 -2.46 -13.97 -8.67
CA GLN A 129 -3.13 -15.08 -9.33
C GLN A 129 -4.65 -14.86 -9.41
N ALA A 130 -5.26 -14.27 -8.39
CA ALA A 130 -6.69 -13.93 -8.42
C ALA A 130 -7.00 -12.90 -9.52
N TRP A 131 -6.18 -11.84 -9.64
CA TRP A 131 -6.29 -10.87 -10.73
C TRP A 131 -6.12 -11.54 -12.09
N GLN A 132 -5.08 -12.37 -12.27
CA GLN A 132 -4.89 -13.12 -13.50
C GLN A 132 -6.12 -13.97 -13.82
N ASN A 133 -6.64 -14.74 -12.87
CA ASN A 133 -7.80 -15.62 -13.09
C ASN A 133 -9.06 -14.84 -13.46
N VAL A 134 -9.35 -13.70 -12.83
CA VAL A 134 -10.53 -12.88 -13.14
C VAL A 134 -10.45 -12.30 -14.56
N PHE A 135 -9.28 -11.84 -14.98
CA PHE A 135 -9.12 -11.15 -16.26
C PHE A 135 -8.71 -12.06 -17.43
N THR A 136 -8.15 -13.25 -17.18
CA THR A 136 -7.72 -14.20 -18.23
C THR A 136 -8.61 -15.43 -18.39
N ALA A 137 -9.45 -15.79 -17.40
CA ALA A 137 -10.42 -16.86 -17.55
C ALA A 137 -11.38 -16.69 -18.76
N PRO A 138 -11.95 -15.50 -19.03
CA PRO A 138 -12.83 -15.35 -20.20
C PRO A 138 -12.10 -15.45 -21.54
N LEU A 139 -10.79 -15.16 -21.59
CA LEU A 139 -9.97 -15.29 -22.81
C LEU A 139 -9.59 -16.74 -23.11
N ARG A 140 -9.44 -17.58 -22.07
CA ARG A 140 -9.09 -19.00 -22.20
C ARG A 140 -10.30 -19.88 -22.56
N ALA A 141 -11.50 -19.46 -22.17
CA ALA A 141 -12.75 -20.14 -22.56
C ALA A 141 -13.16 -19.84 -24.02
N ALA A 142 -12.55 -18.84 -24.66
CA ALA A 142 -12.84 -18.42 -26.04
C ALA A 142 -11.93 -19.06 -27.10
N THR A 143 -10.94 -19.87 -26.70
CA THR A 143 -10.09 -20.64 -27.62
C THR A 143 -10.50 -22.12 -27.59
N PRO A 144 -11.38 -22.56 -28.51
CA PRO A 144 -11.56 -24.00 -28.74
C PRO A 144 -10.28 -24.57 -29.38
N ALA A 145 -9.81 -25.71 -28.85
CA ALA A 145 -8.96 -26.64 -29.59
C ALA A 145 -9.85 -27.68 -30.27
#